data_AF-A0A126QVX2-F1
#
_entry.id   AF-A0A126QVX2-F1
#
_cell.length_a   1.000
_cell.length_b   1.000
_cell.length_c   1.000
_cell.angle_alpha   90.00
_cell.angle_beta   90.00
_cell.angle_gamma   90.00
#
_symmetry.space_group_name_H-M   'P 1'
#
loop_
_entity.id
_entity.type
_entity.pdbx_description
1 polymer ?
#
loop_
_entity_poly.entity_id
_entity_poly.type
_entity_poly.pdbx_seq_one_letter_code
_entity_poly.pdbx_strand_id
1 'polypeptide(L)' 'MRVKLMAVLMALFVVCFGIFWIFMANSMGAPWYFIAFGVLFVAVAIITLFRAMSLRRMP' A
#
# COMPACT_ATOMS: atom_id res chain seq x y z
N MET A 1 8.83 14.82 14.46
CA MET A 1 7.77 13.84 14.84
C MET A 1 6.58 13.82 13.88
N ARG A 2 6.05 14.97 13.43
CA ARG A 2 4.84 15.05 12.56
C ARG A 2 4.95 14.36 11.19
N VAL A 3 6.10 14.46 10.52
CA VAL A 3 6.32 13.87 9.18
C VAL A 3 6.27 12.34 9.19
N LYS A 4 6.70 11.70 10.30
CA LYS A 4 6.71 10.24 10.44
C LYS A 4 5.30 9.67 10.63
N LEU A 5 4.44 10.37 11.37
CA LEU A 5 3.04 9.98 11.54
C LEU A 5 2.28 10.06 10.21
N MET A 6 2.48 11.14 9.46
CA MET A 6 1.93 11.30 8.11
C MET A 6 2.35 10.15 7.20
N ALA A 7 3.63 9.77 7.18
CA ALA A 7 4.11 8.66 6.36
C ALA A 7 3.44 7.31 6.70
N VAL A 8 3.25 7.02 7.99
CA VAL A 8 2.57 5.78 8.43
C VAL A 8 1.08 5.81 8.06
N LEU A 9 0.41 6.93 8.28
CA LEU A 9 -1.01 7.09 7.93
C LEU A 9 -1.25 6.98 6.42
N MET A 10 -0.37 7.57 5.61
CA MET A 10 -0.43 7.45 4.16
C MET A 10 -0.20 6.00 3.72
N ALA A 11 0.77 5.29 4.30
CA ALA A 11 1.01 3.88 3.98
C ALA A 11 -0.22 3.01 4.29
N LEU A 12 -0.88 3.24 5.44
CA LEU A 12 -2.12 2.53 5.80
C LEU A 12 -3.24 2.82 4.81
N PHE A 13 -3.44 4.09 4.45
CA PHE A 13 -4.44 4.50 3.47
C PHE A 13 -4.22 3.82 2.11
N VAL A 14 -2.96 3.80 1.65
CA VAL A 14 -2.57 3.19 0.37
C VAL A 14 -2.82 1.67 0.38
N VAL A 15 -2.53 0.98 1.48
CA VAL A 15 -2.84 -0.46 1.63
C VAL A 15 -4.34 -0.69 1.57
N CYS A 16 -5.15 0.09 2.30
CA CYS A 16 -6.60 -0.02 2.26
C CYS A 16 -7.17 0.25 0.85
N PHE A 17 -6.63 1.26 0.16
CA PHE A 17 -7.02 1.57 -1.21
C PHE A 17 -6.67 0.44 -2.17
N GLY A 18 -5.47 -0.15 -2.07
CA GLY A 18 -5.07 -1.26 -2.92
C GLY A 18 -5.95 -2.51 -2.71
N ILE A 19 -6.33 -2.81 -1.47
CA ILE A 19 -7.29 -3.88 -1.16
C ILE A 19 -8.66 -3.57 -1.77
N PHE A 20 -9.17 -2.36 -1.55
CA PHE A 20 -10.44 -1.92 -2.15
C PHE A 20 -10.43 -2.03 -3.68
N TRP A 21 -9.34 -1.62 -4.31
CA TRP A 21 -9.17 -1.70 -5.76
C TRP A 21 -9.24 -3.14 -6.28
N ILE A 22 -8.58 -4.09 -5.61
CA ILE A 22 -8.63 -5.52 -5.96
C ILE A 22 -10.07 -6.02 -5.91
N PHE A 23 -10.79 -5.72 -4.84
CA PHE A 23 -12.19 -6.14 -4.69
C PHE A 23 -13.09 -5.53 -5.77
N MET A 24 -12.96 -4.24 -6.05
CA MET A 24 -13.73 -3.57 -7.10
C MET A 24 -13.42 -4.14 -8.49
N ALA A 25 -12.14 -4.28 -8.83
CA ALA A 25 -11.70 -4.84 -10.11
C ALA A 25 -12.26 -6.26 -10.32
N ASN A 26 -12.20 -7.10 -9.28
CA ASN A 26 -12.75 -8.45 -9.33
C ASN A 26 -14.29 -8.43 -9.46
N SER A 27 -14.97 -7.54 -8.75
CA SER A 27 -16.44 -7.45 -8.75
C SER A 27 -17.01 -6.93 -10.07
N MET A 28 -16.25 -6.10 -10.79
CA MET A 28 -16.62 -5.58 -12.10
C MET A 28 -16.26 -6.52 -13.26
N GLY A 29 -15.66 -7.68 -12.98
CA GLY A 29 -15.14 -8.58 -14.02
C GLY A 29 -14.02 -7.93 -14.85
N ALA A 30 -13.27 -7.00 -14.25
CA ALA A 30 -12.19 -6.32 -14.94
C ALA A 30 -11.09 -7.32 -15.34
N PRO A 31 -10.36 -7.05 -16.43
CA PRO A 31 -9.25 -7.91 -16.84
C PRO A 31 -8.24 -8.16 -15.72
N TRP A 32 -7.62 -9.34 -15.73
CA TRP A 32 -6.74 -9.81 -14.65
C TRP A 32 -5.59 -8.85 -14.31
N TYR A 33 -5.12 -8.05 -15.27
CA TYR A 33 -4.05 -7.08 -15.04
C TYR A 33 -4.45 -5.93 -14.11
N PHE A 34 -5.75 -5.59 -14.01
CA PHE A 34 -6.24 -4.61 -13.02
C PHE A 34 -6.13 -5.13 -11.59
N ILE A 35 -6.40 -6.43 -11.39
CA ILE A 35 -6.25 -7.10 -10.10
C ILE A 35 -4.76 -7.20 -9.75
N ALA A 36 -3.92 -7.62 -10.71
CA ALA A 36 -2.48 -7.71 -10.54
C ALA A 36 -1.86 -6.33 -10.20
N PHE A 37 -2.36 -5.25 -10.81
CA PHE A 37 -1.96 -3.89 -10.47
C PHE A 37 -2.27 -3.55 -9.01
N GLY A 38 -3.48 -3.87 -8.52
CA GLY A 38 -3.85 -3.66 -7.12
C GLY A 38 -2.94 -4.44 -6.15
N VAL A 39 -2.59 -5.68 -6.50
CA VAL A 39 -1.67 -6.51 -5.69
C VAL A 39 -0.26 -5.90 -5.65
N LEU A 40 0.28 -5.50 -6.80
CA LEU A 40 1.58 -4.82 -6.88
C LEU A 40 1.59 -3.52 -6.07
N PHE A 41 0.50 -2.76 -6.14
CA PHE A 41 0.36 -1.51 -5.42
C PHE A 41 0.41 -1.72 -3.88
N VAL A 42 -0.30 -2.74 -3.37
CA VAL A 42 -0.23 -3.13 -1.95
C VAL A 42 1.19 -3.58 -1.56
N ALA A 43 1.84 -4.39 -2.39
CA ALA A 43 3.19 -4.88 -2.12
C ALA A 43 4.20 -3.73 -1.99
N VAL A 44 4.15 -2.75 -2.91
CA VAL A 44 5.01 -1.56 -2.86
C VAL A 44 4.72 -0.75 -1.59
N ALA A 45 3.46 -0.55 -1.23
CA ALA A 45 3.08 0.19 -0.02
C ALA A 45 3.67 -0.45 1.25
N ILE A 46 3.59 -1.78 1.35
CA ILE A 46 4.17 -2.55 2.46
C ILE A 46 5.69 -2.42 2.50
N ILE A 47 6.38 -2.57 1.37
CA ILE A 47 7.85 -2.41 1.29
C ILE A 47 8.27 -1.01 1.74
N THR A 48 7.54 0.01 1.30
CA THR A 48 7.82 1.41 1.63
C THR A 48 7.61 1.67 3.12
N LEU A 49 6.57 1.08 3.71
CA LEU A 49 6.32 1.12 5.16
C LEU A 49 7.45 0.45 5.93
N PHE A 50 7.89 -0.74 5.53
CA PHE A 50 9.03 -1.42 6.16
C PHE A 50 10.31 -0.62 6.07
N ARG A 51 10.60 0.01 4.92
CA ARG A 51 11.76 0.89 4.76
C ARG A 51 11.69 2.10 5.70
N ALA A 52 10.52 2.71 5.82
CA ALA A 52 10.28 3.82 6.75
C ALA A 52 10.39 3.42 8.23
N MET A 53 10.10 2.16 8.56
CA MET A 53 10.31 1.59 9.90
C MET A 53 11.76 1.15 10.14
N SER A 54 12.47 0.66 9.13
CA SER A 54 13.85 0.19 9.25
C SER A 54 14.83 1.35 9.46
N LEU A 55 14.63 2.47 8.76
CA LEU A 55 15.39 3.71 8.96
C LEU A 55 15.21 4.33 10.37
N ARG A 56 14.32 3.78 11.22
CA ARG A 56 14.20 4.18 12.64
C ARG A 56 15.21 3.48 13.56
N ARG A 57 15.93 2.45 13.10
CA ARG A 57 16.82 1.63 13.94
C ARG A 57 18.32 1.96 13.84
N MET A 58 18.72 2.93 13.02
CA MET A 58 20.12 3.36 12.97
C MET A 58 20.37 4.45 14.02
N PRO A 59 21.33 4.24 14.96
CA PRO A 59 21.68 5.21 15.99
C PRO A 59 22.25 6.51 15.41
#